data_AF-A0A954IAP4-F1
#
_entry.id   AF-A0A954IAP4-F1
#
_cell.length_a   1.000
_cell.length_b   1.000
_cell.length_c   1.000
_cell.angle_alpha   90.00
_cell.angle_beta   90.00
_cell.angle_gamma   90.00
#
_symmetry.space_group_name_H-M   'P 1'
#
loop_
_entity.id
_entity.type
_entity.pdbx_description
1 polymer ?
#
loop_
_entity_poly.entity_id
_entity_poly.type
_entity_poly.pdbx_seq_one_letter_code
_entity_poly.pdbx_strand_id
1 'polypeptide(L)'
;MVSRSTTAALRQGDANAIFFRTLREVHERLNFAQNTSEGFPILLVLSEINWRPLDDFHRVRPDGDQLVFEGNFHQQQHFPGAQSGGARATYLSDQGMGWGLVSGDGWRVPYRGTDCVVYHEGCGHTVGLPHPEPGDGSVMSQGQYRGWLSESWLDQEQKVRLGWQPEDQPLSLQLRLFSEFTAIPDPPIPRPGQPVKLKLTWPDASQLQVDSIQLRYQTAIDGPWTNVPIELQNHAAPNHLLLPAFDRKTPVSYRVDVRLQSGETEELWGYFQVRPDDGTDWKLSCLPADLITAKTQESVPQNTRVVSAADVDLLDTLNPAQSWSAGVWTLADGRLDSPGGYGRRLELPVQPQGEYRLTAIVEPLDEPNGLLFGQQLKGHRFATLFNYTTNDTHMSAIENIDGANVGNESTFTGPLFRKNRLSAVVIEVRNSRVTMMVDGHQIVDWQGQPEQLSLSDYWKTPDTSALFLGTYDCRYRFHRLTWTPLNQGDATQTTPGR
;
A
#
# COMPACT_ATOMS: atom_id res chain seq x y z
N MET A 1 -14.09 9.87 9.07
CA MET A 1 -13.92 9.03 10.26
C MET A 1 -15.23 8.96 11.04
N VAL A 2 -15.83 7.77 11.19
CA VAL A 2 -17.17 7.62 11.80
C VAL A 2 -17.09 7.27 13.29
N SER A 3 -16.08 6.51 13.73
CA SER A 3 -15.84 6.23 15.16
C SER A 3 -15.00 7.33 15.84
N ARG A 4 -15.30 7.58 17.11
CA ARG A 4 -14.59 8.43 18.08
C ARG A 4 -13.68 7.59 19.00
N SER A 5 -13.85 6.28 18.99
CA SER A 5 -13.03 5.35 19.77
C SER A 5 -11.67 5.16 19.11
N THR A 6 -10.61 5.00 19.92
CA THR A 6 -9.30 4.63 19.39
C THR A 6 -9.31 3.17 18.90
N THR A 7 -8.40 2.82 17.98
CA THR A 7 -8.22 1.43 17.51
C THR A 7 -8.05 0.46 18.69
N ALA A 8 -7.24 0.83 19.68
CA ALA A 8 -7.03 0.02 20.87
C ALA A 8 -8.33 -0.18 21.67
N ALA A 9 -9.18 0.85 21.78
CA ALA A 9 -10.46 0.73 22.44
C ALA A 9 -11.42 -0.18 21.65
N LEU A 10 -11.50 -0.03 20.32
CA LEU A 10 -12.35 -0.86 19.47
C LEU A 10 -11.99 -2.35 19.55
N ARG A 11 -10.69 -2.69 19.67
CA ARG A 11 -10.18 -4.07 19.76
C ARG A 11 -10.40 -4.77 21.10
N GLN A 12 -10.88 -4.08 22.13
CA GLN A 12 -11.09 -4.70 23.44
C GLN A 12 -12.22 -5.74 23.39
N GLY A 13 -11.94 -6.94 23.91
CA GLY A 13 -12.90 -8.04 23.99
C GLY A 13 -12.64 -9.09 22.93
N ASP A 14 -13.69 -9.46 22.19
CA ASP A 14 -13.65 -10.41 21.09
C ASP A 14 -14.18 -9.79 19.79
N ALA A 15 -14.26 -10.60 18.73
CA ALA A 15 -14.76 -10.16 17.43
C ALA A 15 -16.24 -9.68 17.48
N ASN A 16 -17.06 -10.17 18.41
CA ASN A 16 -18.43 -9.67 18.60
C ASN A 16 -18.43 -8.32 19.30
N ALA A 17 -17.53 -8.12 20.27
CA ALA A 17 -17.41 -6.88 21.01
C ALA A 17 -17.04 -5.71 20.09
N ILE A 18 -16.05 -5.88 19.19
CA ILE A 18 -15.73 -4.85 18.19
C ILE A 18 -16.90 -4.61 17.23
N PHE A 19 -17.58 -5.68 16.79
CA PHE A 19 -18.71 -5.62 15.88
C PHE A 19 -19.83 -4.73 16.43
N PHE A 20 -20.36 -5.10 17.61
CA PHE A 20 -21.48 -4.37 18.20
C PHE A 20 -21.09 -2.96 18.64
N ARG A 21 -19.87 -2.76 19.14
CA ARG A 21 -19.40 -1.43 19.55
C ARG A 21 -19.32 -0.49 18.35
N THR A 22 -18.70 -0.94 17.27
CA THR A 22 -18.54 -0.14 16.04
C THR A 22 -19.88 0.19 15.42
N LEU A 23 -20.76 -0.79 15.26
CA LEU A 23 -22.04 -0.57 14.59
C LEU A 23 -23.03 0.24 15.42
N ARG A 24 -23.07 0.09 16.75
CA ARG A 24 -23.88 0.97 17.61
C ARG A 24 -23.44 2.42 17.48
N GLU A 25 -22.14 2.66 17.56
CA GLU A 25 -21.59 4.00 17.43
C GLU A 25 -21.92 4.63 16.07
N VAL A 26 -21.76 3.87 14.99
CA VAL A 26 -22.08 4.34 13.63
C VAL A 26 -23.58 4.57 13.47
N HIS A 27 -24.41 3.63 13.93
CA HIS A 27 -25.86 3.73 13.87
C HIS A 27 -26.35 5.01 14.57
N GLU A 28 -25.93 5.22 15.82
CA GLU A 28 -26.30 6.38 16.63
C GLU A 28 -25.86 7.68 15.95
N ARG A 29 -24.64 7.70 15.40
CA ARG A 29 -24.10 8.88 14.74
C ARG A 29 -24.82 9.23 13.44
N LEU A 30 -25.23 8.22 12.67
CA LEU A 30 -25.93 8.41 11.40
C LEU A 30 -27.44 8.59 11.57
N ASN A 31 -27.98 8.36 12.78
CA ASN A 31 -29.42 8.22 13.00
C ASN A 31 -30.02 7.23 11.98
N PHE A 32 -29.38 6.08 11.82
CA PHE A 32 -29.71 5.14 10.75
C PHE A 32 -31.13 4.56 10.92
N ALA A 33 -31.86 4.41 9.81
CA ALA A 33 -33.19 3.80 9.75
C ALA A 33 -34.26 4.41 10.68
N GLN A 34 -34.19 5.71 10.98
CA GLN A 34 -35.25 6.41 11.74
C GLN A 34 -36.53 6.67 10.94
N ASN A 35 -36.44 6.65 9.61
CA ASN A 35 -37.57 6.89 8.71
C ASN A 35 -38.04 5.58 8.08
N THR A 36 -39.34 5.49 7.80
CA THR A 36 -39.90 4.41 6.99
C THR A 36 -39.32 4.45 5.59
N SER A 37 -38.77 3.32 5.15
CA SER A 37 -38.21 3.09 3.82
C SER A 37 -39.07 2.08 3.08
N GLU A 38 -39.21 2.21 1.76
CA GLU A 38 -39.86 1.20 0.92
C GLU A 38 -39.02 -0.08 0.80
N GLY A 39 -37.70 0.01 1.04
CA GLY A 39 -36.77 -1.12 1.02
C GLY A 39 -36.29 -1.55 2.41
N PHE A 40 -35.69 -2.73 2.48
CA PHE A 40 -35.07 -3.27 3.69
C PHE A 40 -33.75 -2.52 4.03
N PRO A 41 -33.65 -1.85 5.19
CA PRO A 41 -32.49 -1.03 5.52
C PRO A 41 -31.29 -1.88 5.99
N ILE A 42 -30.14 -1.70 5.33
CA ILE A 42 -28.86 -2.32 5.70
C ILE A 42 -27.85 -1.24 6.08
N LEU A 43 -27.28 -1.33 7.29
CA LEU A 43 -26.13 -0.54 7.70
C LEU A 43 -24.86 -1.35 7.42
N LEU A 44 -24.15 -1.01 6.36
CA LEU A 44 -22.86 -1.59 6.02
C LEU A 44 -21.72 -0.66 6.45
N VAL A 45 -20.82 -1.17 7.30
CA VAL A 45 -19.64 -0.45 7.77
C VAL A 45 -18.38 -1.16 7.28
N LEU A 46 -17.53 -0.42 6.57
CA LEU A 46 -16.20 -0.86 6.16
C LEU A 46 -15.17 -0.34 7.17
N SER A 47 -14.59 -1.23 7.97
CA SER A 47 -13.64 -0.91 9.03
C SER A 47 -12.20 -1.03 8.52
N GLU A 48 -11.37 -0.01 8.69
CA GLU A 48 -9.95 -0.06 8.30
C GLU A 48 -9.09 -0.96 9.19
N ILE A 49 -9.64 -1.43 10.31
CA ILE A 49 -8.95 -2.24 11.31
C ILE A 49 -9.60 -3.61 11.42
N ASN A 50 -8.80 -4.59 11.79
CA ASN A 50 -9.24 -5.93 12.18
C ASN A 50 -9.43 -6.04 13.69
N TRP A 51 -10.20 -7.05 14.14
CA TRP A 51 -10.34 -7.32 15.57
C TRP A 51 -9.00 -7.69 16.22
N ARG A 52 -8.21 -8.54 15.55
CA ARG A 52 -6.79 -8.75 15.87
C ARG A 52 -5.90 -7.84 15.02
N PRO A 53 -4.70 -7.50 15.49
CA PRO A 53 -3.75 -6.67 14.74
C PRO A 53 -3.12 -7.46 13.57
N LEU A 54 -3.93 -7.87 12.58
CA LEU A 54 -3.49 -8.47 11.33
C LEU A 54 -3.47 -7.41 10.23
N ASP A 55 -3.07 -6.19 10.53
CA ASP A 55 -3.16 -5.05 9.62
C ASP A 55 -1.98 -5.02 8.64
N ASP A 56 -1.64 -6.16 8.05
CA ASP A 56 -0.61 -6.27 7.02
C ASP A 56 -1.10 -7.14 5.84
N PHE A 57 -0.38 -7.14 4.72
CA PHE A 57 -0.69 -8.02 3.58
C PHE A 57 -0.10 -9.43 3.71
N HIS A 58 0.69 -9.70 4.75
CA HIS A 58 1.38 -10.98 4.99
C HIS A 58 0.49 -12.00 5.69
N ARG A 59 -0.48 -11.52 6.47
CA ARG A 59 -1.52 -12.29 7.14
C ARG A 59 -0.93 -13.37 8.02
N VAL A 60 0.02 -13.00 8.85
CA VAL A 60 0.60 -13.89 9.83
C VAL A 60 0.08 -13.54 11.23
N ARG A 61 -0.17 -14.57 12.03
CA ARG A 61 -0.39 -14.41 13.46
C ARG A 61 0.76 -15.03 14.25
N PRO A 62 1.03 -14.54 15.47
CA PRO A 62 1.87 -15.26 16.41
C PRO A 62 1.27 -16.63 16.78
N ASP A 63 2.14 -17.64 16.86
CA ASP A 63 1.90 -18.97 17.43
C ASP A 63 3.15 -19.42 18.20
N GLY A 64 3.18 -19.09 19.50
CA GLY A 64 4.41 -19.15 20.29
C GLY A 64 5.46 -18.20 19.74
N ASP A 65 6.66 -18.71 19.47
CA ASP A 65 7.79 -17.95 18.89
C ASP A 65 7.79 -17.95 17.35
N GLN A 66 6.74 -18.51 16.72
CA GLN A 66 6.63 -18.61 15.27
C GLN A 66 5.51 -17.73 14.72
N LEU A 67 5.68 -17.31 13.47
CA LEU A 67 4.64 -16.67 12.69
C LEU A 67 4.01 -17.70 11.78
N VAL A 68 2.71 -17.89 11.93
CA VAL A 68 1.93 -18.81 11.10
C VAL A 68 0.96 -18.01 10.24
N PHE A 69 0.86 -18.39 8.97
CA PHE A 69 -0.10 -17.80 8.06
C PHE A 69 -1.54 -18.04 8.57
N GLU A 70 -2.31 -16.97 8.70
CA GLU A 70 -3.71 -16.94 9.10
C GLU A 70 -4.57 -16.54 7.90
N GLY A 71 -4.69 -17.45 6.94
CA GLY A 71 -5.53 -17.29 5.75
C GLY A 71 -5.87 -18.63 5.12
N ASN A 72 -6.51 -18.60 3.95
CA ASN A 72 -6.81 -19.81 3.19
C ASN A 72 -5.76 -20.03 2.11
N PHE A 73 -5.23 -21.25 2.02
CA PHE A 73 -4.36 -21.65 0.93
C PHE A 73 -5.18 -22.46 -0.07
N HIS A 74 -5.49 -21.87 -1.23
CA HIS A 74 -6.26 -22.54 -2.28
C HIS A 74 -5.54 -22.37 -3.62
N GLN A 75 -5.38 -23.46 -4.37
CA GLN A 75 -4.70 -23.48 -5.68
C GLN A 75 -3.35 -22.72 -5.70
N GLN A 76 -2.54 -22.93 -4.67
CA GLN A 76 -1.23 -22.27 -4.48
C GLN A 76 -1.29 -20.76 -4.23
N GLN A 77 -2.48 -20.18 -4.11
CA GLN A 77 -2.69 -18.78 -3.77
C GLN A 77 -3.04 -18.63 -2.29
N HIS A 78 -2.52 -17.55 -1.70
CA HIS A 78 -2.84 -17.15 -0.34
C HIS A 78 -4.04 -16.21 -0.39
N PHE A 79 -5.18 -16.65 0.14
CA PHE A 79 -6.39 -15.85 0.27
C PHE A 79 -6.43 -15.21 1.67
N PRO A 80 -6.54 -13.88 1.76
CA PRO A 80 -6.75 -13.15 3.00
C PRO A 80 -8.14 -13.46 3.58
N GLY A 81 -8.26 -14.54 4.34
CA GLY A 81 -9.48 -14.89 5.05
C GLY A 81 -9.11 -15.47 6.41
N ALA A 82 -8.97 -14.60 7.42
CA ALA A 82 -8.60 -15.00 8.77
C ALA A 82 -9.84 -15.31 9.61
N GLN A 83 -9.79 -16.35 10.44
CA GLN A 83 -10.74 -16.51 11.55
C GLN A 83 -10.76 -15.26 12.45
N SER A 84 -9.65 -14.53 12.49
CA SER A 84 -9.48 -13.28 13.23
C SER A 84 -9.77 -12.01 12.43
N GLY A 85 -10.23 -12.09 11.17
CA GLY A 85 -10.54 -10.91 10.36
C GLY A 85 -11.67 -10.09 10.97
N GLY A 86 -12.70 -10.74 11.52
CA GLY A 86 -13.74 -10.08 12.30
C GLY A 86 -14.83 -9.40 11.49
N ALA A 87 -14.89 -9.63 10.17
CA ALA A 87 -16.10 -9.32 9.38
C ALA A 87 -17.26 -10.17 9.90
N ARG A 88 -18.42 -9.53 10.08
CA ARG A 88 -19.62 -10.13 10.68
C ARG A 88 -20.85 -9.39 10.20
N ALA A 89 -21.99 -10.05 10.30
CA ALA A 89 -23.26 -9.39 10.19
C ALA A 89 -24.34 -10.02 11.05
N THR A 90 -25.41 -9.25 11.24
CA THR A 90 -26.62 -9.72 11.90
C THR A 90 -27.85 -9.11 11.25
N TYR A 91 -28.89 -9.92 11.16
CA TYR A 91 -30.24 -9.45 10.92
C TYR A 91 -30.90 -9.10 12.27
N LEU A 92 -31.35 -7.86 12.43
CA LEU A 92 -32.07 -7.36 13.62
C LEU A 92 -33.57 -7.42 13.32
N SER A 93 -34.16 -8.60 13.48
CA SER A 93 -35.55 -8.86 13.08
C SER A 93 -36.57 -8.02 13.85
N ASP A 94 -36.31 -7.71 15.11
CA ASP A 94 -37.14 -6.85 15.97
C ASP A 94 -37.20 -5.40 15.48
N GLN A 95 -36.18 -4.97 14.74
CA GLN A 95 -36.05 -3.62 14.21
C GLN A 95 -36.22 -3.55 12.69
N GLY A 96 -36.41 -4.71 12.03
CA GLY A 96 -36.57 -4.79 10.58
C GLY A 96 -35.38 -4.25 9.79
N MET A 97 -34.17 -4.39 10.31
CA MET A 97 -32.93 -3.89 9.67
C MET A 97 -31.80 -4.90 9.76
N GLY A 98 -30.75 -4.70 8.96
CA GLY A 98 -29.54 -5.51 9.01
C GLY A 98 -28.30 -4.67 9.29
N TRP A 99 -27.36 -5.22 10.05
CA TRP A 99 -26.06 -4.61 10.30
C TRP A 99 -24.94 -5.51 9.80
N GLY A 100 -24.06 -4.95 8.97
CA GLY A 100 -22.86 -5.61 8.47
C GLY A 100 -21.61 -4.80 8.78
N LEU A 101 -20.60 -5.47 9.32
CA LEU A 101 -19.25 -4.94 9.47
C LEU A 101 -18.32 -5.77 8.62
N VAL A 102 -17.65 -5.14 7.67
CA VAL A 102 -16.57 -5.75 6.91
C VAL A 102 -15.27 -5.16 7.44
N SER A 103 -14.43 -6.00 8.03
CA SER A 103 -13.15 -5.57 8.61
C SER A 103 -12.10 -5.26 7.55
N GLY A 104 -10.94 -4.75 7.98
CA GLY A 104 -9.83 -4.45 7.06
C GLY A 104 -9.45 -5.66 6.20
N ASP A 105 -9.63 -6.87 6.72
CA ASP A 105 -9.42 -8.10 5.96
C ASP A 105 -10.40 -8.32 4.83
N GLY A 106 -11.66 -7.97 5.04
CA GLY A 106 -12.72 -8.19 4.07
C GLY A 106 -12.82 -7.12 3.00
N TRP A 107 -12.22 -5.93 3.17
CA TRP A 107 -12.29 -4.87 2.15
C TRP A 107 -10.97 -4.11 1.90
N ARG A 108 -10.04 -4.03 2.86
CA ARG A 108 -8.82 -3.21 2.69
C ARG A 108 -7.67 -3.97 2.06
N VAL A 109 -7.74 -5.30 2.00
CA VAL A 109 -6.85 -6.10 1.18
C VAL A 109 -7.64 -6.53 -0.05
N PRO A 110 -7.49 -5.83 -1.18
CA PRO A 110 -8.15 -6.18 -2.43
C PRO A 110 -7.57 -7.49 -2.92
N TYR A 111 -8.30 -8.57 -2.77
CA TYR A 111 -8.04 -9.84 -3.41
C TYR A 111 -9.28 -10.24 -4.21
N ARG A 112 -9.09 -11.22 -5.09
CA ARG A 112 -10.19 -11.81 -5.85
C ARG A 112 -11.15 -12.51 -4.87
N GLY A 113 -12.28 -11.86 -4.55
CA GLY A 113 -13.26 -12.31 -3.57
C GLY A 113 -13.53 -11.36 -2.40
N THR A 114 -12.81 -10.24 -2.29
CA THR A 114 -13.09 -9.18 -1.30
C THR A 114 -14.53 -8.66 -1.41
N ASP A 115 -14.98 -8.41 -2.63
CA ASP A 115 -16.36 -8.09 -2.98
C ASP A 115 -17.36 -9.18 -2.57
N CYS A 116 -16.97 -10.46 -2.63
CA CYS A 116 -17.76 -11.56 -2.09
C CYS A 116 -17.89 -11.48 -0.57
N VAL A 117 -16.85 -11.08 0.17
CA VAL A 117 -16.95 -10.89 1.63
C VAL A 117 -17.92 -9.75 1.94
N VAL A 118 -17.80 -8.64 1.22
CA VAL A 118 -18.71 -7.49 1.37
C VAL A 118 -20.15 -7.92 1.10
N TYR A 119 -20.40 -8.72 0.06
CA TYR A 119 -21.72 -9.25 -0.19
C TYR A 119 -22.17 -10.24 0.89
N HIS A 120 -21.38 -11.27 1.18
CA HIS A 120 -21.71 -12.36 2.10
C HIS A 120 -22.04 -11.82 3.49
N GLU A 121 -21.09 -11.09 4.07
CA GLU A 121 -21.21 -10.52 5.40
C GLU A 121 -22.09 -9.27 5.34
N GLY A 122 -21.77 -8.30 4.49
CA GLY A 122 -22.45 -7.01 4.48
C GLY A 122 -23.91 -7.03 4.04
N CYS A 123 -24.27 -7.89 3.08
CA CYS A 123 -25.60 -7.89 2.44
C CYS A 123 -26.38 -9.20 2.67
N GLY A 124 -25.74 -10.36 2.51
CA GLY A 124 -26.40 -11.65 2.54
C GLY A 124 -26.94 -11.98 3.93
N HIS A 125 -26.06 -11.98 4.93
CA HIS A 125 -26.48 -12.21 6.32
C HIS A 125 -27.38 -11.10 6.87
N THR A 126 -27.25 -9.87 6.40
CA THR A 126 -28.09 -8.75 6.86
C THR A 126 -29.54 -8.86 6.39
N VAL A 127 -29.80 -9.56 5.28
CA VAL A 127 -31.15 -9.92 4.82
C VAL A 127 -31.59 -11.33 5.21
N GLY A 128 -30.80 -12.03 6.05
CA GLY A 128 -31.16 -13.34 6.58
C GLY A 128 -30.89 -14.53 5.64
N LEU A 129 -30.00 -14.38 4.66
CA LEU A 129 -29.55 -15.54 3.87
C LEU A 129 -28.71 -16.49 4.74
N PRO A 130 -29.04 -17.80 4.76
CA PRO A 130 -28.26 -18.79 5.49
C PRO A 130 -27.04 -19.24 4.68
N HIS A 131 -26.07 -19.84 5.38
CA HIS A 131 -25.09 -20.69 4.72
C HIS A 131 -25.78 -21.95 4.17
N PRO A 132 -25.43 -22.41 2.97
CA PRO A 132 -25.89 -23.70 2.47
C PRO A 132 -25.22 -24.84 3.25
N GLU A 133 -25.97 -25.90 3.51
CA GLU A 133 -25.47 -27.12 4.16
C GLU A 133 -25.72 -28.36 3.28
N PRO A 134 -24.67 -29.06 2.81
CA PRO A 134 -23.24 -28.73 2.95
C PRO A 134 -22.86 -27.50 2.10
N GLY A 135 -21.71 -26.90 2.38
CA GLY A 135 -21.19 -25.78 1.59
C GLY A 135 -21.01 -26.16 0.11
N ASP A 136 -21.49 -25.30 -0.79
CA ASP A 136 -21.50 -25.49 -2.24
C ASP A 136 -20.54 -24.53 -3.00
N GLY A 137 -19.98 -23.57 -2.27
CA GLY A 137 -19.17 -22.47 -2.77
C GLY A 137 -19.90 -21.46 -3.65
N SER A 138 -21.19 -21.28 -3.38
CA SER A 138 -21.94 -20.04 -3.62
C SER A 138 -21.32 -18.85 -2.85
N VAL A 139 -21.83 -17.65 -3.09
CA VAL A 139 -21.40 -16.43 -2.38
C VAL A 139 -21.62 -16.56 -0.87
N MET A 140 -22.68 -17.23 -0.44
CA MET A 140 -23.00 -17.50 0.97
C MET A 140 -22.23 -18.70 1.54
N SER A 141 -21.23 -19.22 0.82
CA SER A 141 -20.37 -20.31 1.25
C SER A 141 -18.90 -19.91 1.06
N GLN A 142 -18.20 -20.55 0.12
CA GLN A 142 -16.76 -20.35 -0.15
C GLN A 142 -16.48 -19.43 -1.35
N GLY A 143 -17.47 -18.67 -1.84
CA GLY A 143 -17.33 -17.80 -3.03
C GLY A 143 -16.12 -16.86 -2.97
N GLN A 144 -15.86 -16.29 -1.79
CA GLN A 144 -14.69 -15.44 -1.50
C GLN A 144 -13.31 -16.09 -1.76
N TYR A 145 -13.23 -17.41 -1.89
CA TYR A 145 -11.99 -18.13 -2.21
C TYR A 145 -11.95 -18.64 -3.65
N ARG A 146 -12.99 -18.37 -4.44
CA ARG A 146 -13.15 -18.90 -5.80
C ARG A 146 -12.97 -17.82 -6.87
N GLY A 147 -13.46 -16.62 -6.63
CA GLY A 147 -13.54 -15.61 -7.68
C GLY A 147 -13.98 -14.23 -7.21
N TRP A 148 -14.21 -13.35 -8.17
CA TRP A 148 -14.93 -12.09 -7.95
C TRP A 148 -16.41 -12.36 -7.66
N LEU A 149 -17.11 -11.35 -7.16
CA LEU A 149 -18.55 -11.40 -6.94
C LEU A 149 -19.30 -11.71 -8.25
N SER A 150 -18.78 -11.23 -9.37
CA SER A 150 -19.33 -11.49 -10.70
C SER A 150 -19.23 -12.94 -11.15
N GLU A 151 -18.37 -13.73 -10.52
CA GLU A 151 -18.22 -15.19 -10.73
C GLU A 151 -19.00 -16.01 -9.70
N SER A 152 -19.64 -15.34 -8.73
CA SER A 152 -20.37 -15.97 -7.64
C SER A 152 -21.86 -16.11 -7.96
N TRP A 153 -22.56 -16.92 -7.17
CA TRP A 153 -23.96 -17.25 -7.39
C TRP A 153 -24.69 -17.46 -6.07
N LEU A 154 -26.03 -17.41 -6.11
CA LEU A 154 -26.95 -17.86 -5.06
C LEU A 154 -27.63 -19.15 -5.51
N ASP A 155 -27.83 -20.07 -4.58
CA ASP A 155 -28.54 -21.32 -4.84
C ASP A 155 -30.06 -21.11 -4.99
N GLN A 156 -30.75 -22.12 -5.51
CA GLN A 156 -32.18 -22.03 -5.77
C GLN A 156 -33.01 -21.76 -4.50
N GLU A 157 -32.63 -22.31 -3.35
CA GLU A 157 -33.35 -22.09 -2.08
C GLU A 157 -33.21 -20.63 -1.63
N GLN A 158 -32.02 -20.06 -1.74
CA GLN A 158 -31.74 -18.66 -1.43
C GLN A 158 -32.52 -17.73 -2.35
N LYS A 159 -32.56 -18.01 -3.67
CA LYS A 159 -33.38 -17.23 -4.61
C LYS A 159 -34.86 -17.27 -4.24
N VAL A 160 -35.38 -18.45 -3.89
CA VAL A 160 -36.77 -18.63 -3.46
C VAL A 160 -37.07 -17.85 -2.18
N ARG A 161 -36.16 -17.86 -1.19
CA ARG A 161 -36.30 -17.08 0.05
C ARG A 161 -36.34 -15.58 -0.19
N LEU A 162 -35.58 -15.09 -1.18
CA LEU A 162 -35.63 -13.70 -1.61
C LEU A 162 -36.86 -13.35 -2.46
N GLY A 163 -37.68 -14.34 -2.81
CA GLY A 163 -38.77 -14.17 -3.78
C GLY A 163 -38.27 -13.80 -5.18
N TRP A 164 -37.01 -14.09 -5.49
CA TRP A 164 -36.40 -13.70 -6.75
C TRP A 164 -36.94 -14.56 -7.90
N GLN A 165 -37.55 -13.89 -8.87
CA GLN A 165 -37.99 -14.48 -10.14
C GLN A 165 -37.07 -13.94 -11.24
N PRO A 166 -36.10 -14.74 -11.73
CA PRO A 166 -35.20 -14.27 -12.77
C PRO A 166 -35.99 -14.07 -14.06
N GLU A 167 -35.78 -12.91 -14.70
CA GLU A 167 -36.25 -12.66 -16.05
C GLU A 167 -35.16 -13.10 -17.03
N ASP A 168 -35.55 -13.83 -18.08
CA ASP A 168 -34.64 -14.28 -19.13
C ASP A 168 -34.46 -13.15 -20.15
N GLN A 169 -33.67 -12.14 -19.77
CA GLN A 169 -33.33 -11.00 -20.63
C GLN A 169 -31.85 -11.08 -21.05
N PRO A 170 -31.51 -10.69 -22.29
CA PRO A 170 -30.12 -10.55 -22.69
C PRO A 170 -29.39 -9.57 -21.76
N LEU A 171 -28.19 -9.96 -21.31
CA LEU A 171 -27.37 -9.08 -20.48
C LEU A 171 -27.00 -7.82 -21.26
N SER A 172 -27.20 -6.66 -20.64
CA SER A 172 -26.69 -5.39 -21.17
C SER A 172 -25.17 -5.43 -21.26
N LEU A 173 -24.57 -4.56 -22.09
CA LEU A 173 -23.11 -4.47 -22.18
C LEU A 173 -22.47 -4.21 -20.82
N GLN A 174 -23.08 -3.38 -19.97
CA GLN A 174 -22.59 -3.14 -18.60
C GLN A 174 -22.57 -4.42 -17.75
N LEU A 175 -23.62 -5.24 -17.82
CA LEU A 175 -23.68 -6.49 -17.06
C LEU A 175 -22.71 -7.54 -17.62
N ARG A 176 -22.51 -7.56 -18.93
CA ARG A 176 -21.49 -8.40 -19.57
C ARG A 176 -20.09 -7.94 -19.19
N LEU A 177 -19.83 -6.63 -19.14
CA LEU A 177 -18.56 -6.09 -18.70
C LEU A 177 -18.27 -6.52 -17.25
N PHE A 178 -19.24 -6.38 -16.35
CA PHE A 178 -19.13 -6.86 -14.97
C PHE A 178 -18.84 -8.36 -14.85
N SER A 179 -19.48 -9.19 -15.68
CA SER A 179 -19.40 -10.67 -15.57
C SER A 179 -18.27 -11.32 -16.37
N GLU A 180 -17.82 -10.70 -17.46
CA GLU A 180 -16.84 -11.28 -18.39
C GLU A 180 -15.47 -10.59 -18.31
N PHE A 181 -15.39 -9.35 -17.80
CA PHE A 181 -14.12 -8.64 -17.65
C PHE A 181 -13.27 -9.26 -16.54
N THR A 182 -12.05 -9.67 -16.86
CA THR A 182 -11.11 -10.20 -15.87
C THR A 182 -9.71 -9.64 -16.08
N ALA A 183 -8.94 -9.55 -14.99
CA ALA A 183 -7.52 -9.21 -15.03
C ALA A 183 -6.76 -10.19 -14.13
N ILE A 184 -6.03 -11.14 -14.72
CA ILE A 184 -5.39 -12.26 -13.99
C ILE A 184 -3.87 -12.16 -14.12
N PRO A 185 -3.09 -12.23 -13.02
CA PRO A 185 -1.63 -12.17 -13.07
C PRO A 185 -1.03 -13.41 -13.77
N ASP A 186 -0.03 -13.14 -14.61
CA ASP A 186 0.79 -14.11 -15.33
C ASP A 186 2.28 -13.74 -15.16
N PRO A 187 3.08 -14.58 -14.47
CA PRO A 187 2.65 -15.79 -13.77
C PRO A 187 1.72 -15.48 -12.57
N PRO A 188 0.89 -16.43 -12.12
CA PRO A 188 0.03 -16.25 -10.94
C PRO A 188 0.83 -16.06 -9.64
N ILE A 189 2.08 -16.54 -9.64
CA ILE A 189 3.01 -16.45 -8.52
C ILE A 189 4.35 -15.98 -9.10
N PRO A 190 4.60 -14.66 -9.19
CA PRO A 190 5.84 -14.13 -9.73
C PRO A 190 7.02 -14.35 -8.78
N ARG A 191 8.21 -14.52 -9.33
CA ARG A 191 9.45 -14.51 -8.54
C ARG A 191 9.98 -13.10 -8.33
N PRO A 192 10.79 -12.87 -7.29
CA PRO A 192 11.54 -11.63 -7.16
C PRO A 192 12.31 -11.28 -8.45
N GLY A 193 12.13 -10.07 -8.95
CA GLY A 193 12.69 -9.56 -10.20
C GLY A 193 11.95 -10.01 -11.47
N GLN A 194 10.96 -10.90 -11.37
CA GLN A 194 10.18 -11.35 -12.51
C GLN A 194 9.13 -10.29 -12.90
N PRO A 195 9.04 -9.91 -14.19
CA PRO A 195 7.94 -9.07 -14.67
C PRO A 195 6.58 -9.74 -14.48
N VAL A 196 5.55 -8.96 -14.19
CA VAL A 196 4.18 -9.45 -14.03
C VAL A 196 3.31 -8.87 -15.13
N LYS A 197 2.60 -9.74 -15.86
CA LYS A 197 1.60 -9.34 -16.85
C LYS A 197 0.22 -9.59 -16.26
N LEU A 198 -0.72 -8.66 -16.41
CA LEU A 198 -2.12 -8.92 -16.15
C LEU A 198 -2.76 -9.33 -17.47
N LYS A 199 -3.18 -10.59 -17.61
CA LYS A 199 -3.95 -11.08 -18.74
C LYS A 199 -5.39 -10.57 -18.61
N LEU A 200 -5.84 -9.80 -19.60
CA LEU A 200 -7.19 -9.26 -19.62
C LEU A 200 -8.12 -10.13 -20.47
N THR A 201 -9.35 -10.32 -19.99
CA THR A 201 -10.46 -10.89 -20.77
C THR A 201 -11.56 -9.84 -20.82
N TRP A 202 -12.26 -9.73 -21.96
CA TRP A 202 -13.29 -8.73 -22.19
C TRP A 202 -14.53 -9.38 -22.84
N PRO A 203 -15.73 -8.81 -22.67
CA PRO A 203 -16.89 -9.22 -23.46
C PRO A 203 -16.71 -8.82 -24.92
N ASP A 204 -16.71 -9.80 -25.85
CA ASP A 204 -16.57 -9.58 -27.30
C ASP A 204 -15.53 -8.52 -27.68
N ALA A 205 -14.27 -8.70 -27.23
CA ALA A 205 -13.19 -7.71 -27.31
C ALA A 205 -13.05 -6.98 -28.67
N SER A 206 -13.36 -7.63 -29.79
CA SER A 206 -13.31 -7.03 -31.14
C SER A 206 -14.32 -5.90 -31.38
N GLN A 207 -15.32 -5.75 -30.52
CA GLN A 207 -16.40 -4.77 -30.65
C GLN A 207 -16.29 -3.63 -29.62
N LEU A 208 -15.37 -3.73 -28.66
CA LEU A 208 -15.22 -2.72 -27.61
C LEU A 208 -14.32 -1.57 -28.04
N GLN A 209 -14.72 -0.37 -27.63
CA GLN A 209 -13.90 0.84 -27.73
C GLN A 209 -13.63 1.35 -26.31
N VAL A 210 -12.38 1.22 -25.85
CA VAL A 210 -11.93 1.63 -24.53
C VAL A 210 -11.57 3.11 -24.55
N ASP A 211 -12.29 3.91 -23.77
CA ASP A 211 -12.01 5.33 -23.57
C ASP A 211 -10.78 5.51 -22.67
N SER A 212 -10.80 4.86 -21.50
CA SER A 212 -9.68 4.90 -20.55
C SER A 212 -9.51 3.60 -19.79
N ILE A 213 -8.27 3.33 -19.39
CA ILE A 213 -7.90 2.26 -18.49
C ILE A 213 -6.88 2.79 -17.48
N GLN A 214 -7.08 2.48 -16.20
CA GLN A 214 -6.17 2.84 -15.13
C GLN A 214 -5.72 1.57 -14.42
N LEU A 215 -4.41 1.36 -14.33
CA LEU A 215 -3.82 0.28 -13.52
C LEU A 215 -3.12 0.91 -12.32
N ARG A 216 -3.46 0.40 -11.14
CA ARG A 216 -2.84 0.81 -9.87
C ARG A 216 -2.37 -0.42 -9.12
N TYR A 217 -1.31 -0.29 -8.33
CA TYR A 217 -0.87 -1.34 -7.42
C TYR A 217 -0.49 -0.77 -6.06
N GLN A 218 -0.50 -1.62 -5.05
CA GLN A 218 -0.16 -1.31 -3.67
C GLN A 218 0.56 -2.53 -3.08
N THR A 219 1.56 -2.31 -2.22
CA THR A 219 2.37 -3.40 -1.64
C THR A 219 2.26 -3.55 -0.11
N ALA A 220 1.47 -2.67 0.52
CA ALA A 220 1.10 -2.76 1.93
C ALA A 220 -0.26 -2.10 2.15
N ILE A 221 -0.99 -2.53 3.18
CA ILE A 221 -2.38 -2.14 3.43
C ILE A 221 -2.55 -0.63 3.72
N ASP A 222 -1.51 0.00 4.26
CA ASP A 222 -1.36 1.40 4.60
C ASP A 222 -0.47 2.16 3.61
N GLY A 223 0.10 1.47 2.63
CA GLY A 223 0.88 2.09 1.56
C GLY A 223 -0.02 2.86 0.58
N PRO A 224 0.54 3.74 -0.25
CA PRO A 224 -0.22 4.41 -1.31
C PRO A 224 -0.54 3.46 -2.47
N TRP A 225 -1.59 3.78 -3.22
CA TRP A 225 -1.79 3.25 -4.57
C TRP A 225 -0.82 3.92 -5.54
N THR A 226 0.02 3.14 -6.20
CA THR A 226 0.92 3.60 -7.26
C THR A 226 0.25 3.42 -8.62
N ASN A 227 0.14 4.49 -9.39
CA ASN A 227 -0.34 4.44 -10.77
C ASN A 227 0.71 3.83 -11.70
N VAL A 228 0.26 2.98 -12.62
CA VAL A 228 1.06 2.48 -13.73
C VAL A 228 0.66 3.24 -15.00
N PRO A 229 1.60 3.93 -15.67
CA PRO A 229 1.31 4.55 -16.96
C PRO A 229 0.84 3.52 -17.98
N ILE A 230 -0.28 3.79 -18.64
CA ILE A 230 -0.80 2.96 -19.74
C ILE A 230 -1.02 3.84 -20.96
N GLU A 231 -0.49 3.39 -22.10
CA GLU A 231 -0.80 3.97 -23.40
C GLU A 231 -1.80 3.06 -24.13
N LEU A 232 -3.03 3.56 -24.34
CA LEU A 232 -4.02 2.87 -25.15
C LEU A 232 -3.73 3.09 -26.64
N GLN A 233 -3.66 2.00 -27.39
CA GLN A 233 -3.51 2.06 -28.84
C GLN A 233 -4.88 2.04 -29.51
N ASN A 234 -5.24 3.15 -30.18
CA ASN A 234 -6.46 3.28 -30.99
C ASN A 234 -7.76 2.88 -30.27
N HIS A 235 -7.86 3.13 -28.96
CA HIS A 235 -9.02 2.73 -28.14
C HIS A 235 -9.32 1.21 -28.16
N ALA A 236 -8.39 0.38 -28.61
CA ALA A 236 -8.59 -1.06 -28.64
C ALA A 236 -8.47 -1.64 -27.22
N ALA A 237 -9.31 -2.64 -26.91
CA ALA A 237 -9.24 -3.38 -25.66
C ALA A 237 -7.89 -4.14 -25.57
N PRO A 238 -6.99 -3.79 -24.63
CA PRO A 238 -5.71 -4.47 -24.51
C PRO A 238 -5.91 -5.91 -23.98
N ASN A 239 -5.14 -6.86 -24.49
CA ASN A 239 -5.15 -8.24 -23.97
C ASN A 239 -4.25 -8.43 -22.75
N HIS A 240 -3.37 -7.46 -22.48
CA HIS A 240 -2.47 -7.50 -21.33
C HIS A 240 -2.12 -6.10 -20.84
N LEU A 241 -1.87 -5.99 -19.54
CA LEU A 241 -1.21 -4.85 -18.92
C LEU A 241 0.09 -5.30 -18.25
N LEU A 242 1.07 -4.39 -18.15
CA LEU A 242 2.35 -4.67 -17.51
C LEU A 242 2.41 -4.00 -16.14
N LEU A 243 2.64 -4.79 -15.10
CA LEU A 243 3.03 -4.28 -13.79
C LEU A 243 4.58 -4.18 -13.72
N PRO A 244 5.13 -3.32 -12.84
CA PRO A 244 6.56 -3.31 -12.61
C PRO A 244 7.04 -4.65 -12.04
N ALA A 245 8.32 -4.96 -12.23
CA ALA A 245 8.94 -6.08 -11.54
C ALA A 245 9.16 -5.74 -10.06
N PHE A 246 8.94 -6.72 -9.19
CA PHE A 246 9.13 -6.58 -7.74
C PHE A 246 10.35 -7.38 -7.32
N ASP A 247 11.38 -6.74 -6.81
CA ASP A 247 12.71 -7.34 -6.59
C ASP A 247 12.85 -8.17 -5.32
N ARG A 248 11.79 -8.30 -4.53
CA ARG A 248 11.78 -9.03 -3.26
C ARG A 248 10.45 -9.75 -3.04
N LYS A 249 10.41 -10.60 -2.01
CA LYS A 249 9.15 -11.21 -1.55
C LYS A 249 8.19 -10.10 -1.11
N THR A 250 7.06 -9.96 -1.78
CA THR A 250 6.13 -8.86 -1.50
C THR A 250 4.73 -9.24 -1.95
N PRO A 251 3.71 -9.09 -1.09
CA PRO A 251 2.33 -9.15 -1.51
C PRO A 251 1.98 -7.91 -2.33
N VAL A 252 1.22 -8.09 -3.39
CA VAL A 252 0.83 -7.02 -4.30
C VAL A 252 -0.68 -7.08 -4.48
N SER A 253 -1.34 -5.99 -4.15
CA SER A 253 -2.70 -5.76 -4.59
C SER A 253 -2.69 -4.85 -5.82
N TYR A 254 -3.61 -5.08 -6.75
CA TYR A 254 -3.77 -4.26 -7.94
C TYR A 254 -5.24 -3.91 -8.20
N ARG A 255 -5.46 -2.79 -8.88
CA ARG A 255 -6.77 -2.35 -9.38
C ARG A 255 -6.69 -2.05 -10.87
N VAL A 256 -7.74 -2.44 -11.58
CA VAL A 256 -7.94 -2.10 -12.99
C VAL A 256 -9.29 -1.44 -13.13
N ASP A 257 -9.28 -0.15 -13.46
CA ASP A 257 -10.48 0.63 -13.76
C ASP A 257 -10.56 0.80 -15.27
N VAL A 258 -11.73 0.52 -15.84
CA VAL A 258 -11.98 0.67 -17.28
C VAL A 258 -13.21 1.51 -17.52
N ARG A 259 -13.16 2.31 -18.58
CA ARG A 259 -14.31 3.03 -19.14
C ARG A 259 -14.36 2.80 -20.64
N LEU A 260 -15.54 2.43 -21.14
CA LEU A 260 -15.81 2.31 -22.57
C LEU A 260 -16.29 3.66 -23.12
N GLN A 261 -16.11 3.89 -24.42
CA GLN A 261 -16.62 5.10 -25.09
C GLN A 261 -18.15 5.22 -25.03
N SER A 262 -18.85 4.10 -24.92
CA SER A 262 -20.30 4.02 -24.73
C SER A 262 -20.76 4.40 -23.31
N GLY A 263 -19.82 4.58 -22.38
CA GLY A 263 -20.07 5.09 -21.03
C GLY A 263 -20.08 4.02 -19.93
N GLU A 264 -20.10 2.73 -20.27
CA GLU A 264 -19.97 1.63 -19.31
C GLU A 264 -18.61 1.67 -18.62
N THR A 265 -18.60 1.25 -17.36
CA THR A 265 -17.40 1.26 -16.53
C THR A 265 -17.29 -0.02 -15.72
N GLU A 266 -16.08 -0.44 -15.42
CA GLU A 266 -15.84 -1.57 -14.51
C GLU A 266 -14.59 -1.31 -13.66
N GLU A 267 -14.60 -1.79 -12.42
CA GLU A 267 -13.45 -1.72 -11.52
C GLU A 267 -13.20 -3.13 -10.95
N LEU A 268 -12.00 -3.64 -11.18
CA LEU A 268 -11.61 -4.97 -10.73
C LEU A 268 -10.42 -4.92 -9.80
N TRP A 269 -10.52 -5.70 -8.72
CA TRP A 269 -9.53 -5.77 -7.65
C TRP A 269 -8.85 -7.13 -7.68
N GLY A 270 -7.52 -7.17 -7.54
CA GLY A 270 -6.81 -8.44 -7.52
C GLY A 270 -5.58 -8.41 -6.64
N TYR A 271 -5.03 -9.62 -6.45
CA TYR A 271 -3.93 -9.86 -5.52
C TYR A 271 -3.03 -10.96 -6.05
N PHE A 272 -1.73 -10.84 -5.80
CA PHE A 272 -0.77 -11.92 -5.91
C PHE A 272 0.36 -11.73 -4.91
N GLN A 273 1.19 -12.76 -4.76
CA GLN A 273 2.39 -12.71 -3.94
C GLN A 273 3.62 -13.00 -4.78
N VAL A 274 4.62 -12.12 -4.65
CA VAL A 274 5.93 -12.32 -5.25
C VAL A 274 6.74 -13.24 -4.32
N ARG A 275 7.19 -14.40 -4.82
CA ARG A 275 7.94 -15.40 -4.02
C ARG A 275 8.84 -16.32 -4.89
N PRO A 276 9.96 -16.82 -4.33
CA PRO A 276 10.99 -17.54 -5.10
C PRO A 276 10.64 -18.97 -5.56
N ASP A 277 9.73 -19.73 -4.91
CA ASP A 277 8.97 -20.89 -5.47
C ASP A 277 8.12 -21.68 -4.42
N ASP A 278 7.11 -22.37 -4.96
CA ASP A 278 6.18 -23.50 -4.62
C ASP A 278 5.70 -23.92 -3.21
N GLY A 279 6.19 -23.41 -2.09
CA GLY A 279 5.61 -23.82 -0.79
C GLY A 279 6.48 -23.70 0.44
N THR A 280 7.66 -23.08 0.33
CA THR A 280 8.51 -22.87 1.49
C THR A 280 7.92 -21.82 2.44
N ASP A 281 7.95 -22.16 3.73
CA ASP A 281 7.51 -21.37 4.88
C ASP A 281 7.71 -19.86 4.71
N TRP A 282 6.65 -19.12 4.97
CA TRP A 282 6.64 -17.66 5.06
C TRP A 282 7.39 -17.22 6.32
N LYS A 283 8.72 -17.31 6.32
CA LYS A 283 9.54 -16.69 7.36
C LYS A 283 9.70 -15.21 7.03
N LEU A 284 8.80 -14.38 7.58
CA LEU A 284 9.07 -12.96 7.73
C LEU A 284 10.38 -12.80 8.50
N SER A 285 11.29 -12.02 7.95
CA SER A 285 12.59 -11.75 8.58
C SER A 285 12.47 -10.82 9.80
N CYS A 286 11.34 -10.12 9.96
CA CYS A 286 11.04 -9.30 11.13
C CYS A 286 9.52 -9.12 11.32
N LEU A 287 9.11 -8.93 12.57
CA LEU A 287 7.74 -8.60 12.96
C LEU A 287 7.42 -7.14 12.60
N PRO A 288 6.25 -6.84 12.01
CA PRO A 288 5.65 -5.51 12.10
C PRO A 288 5.58 -5.06 13.57
N ALA A 289 5.94 -3.81 13.86
CA ALA A 289 6.11 -3.31 15.24
C ALA A 289 4.82 -3.40 16.08
N ASP A 290 3.67 -3.39 15.43
CA ASP A 290 2.33 -3.55 15.99
C ASP A 290 1.96 -5.01 16.34
N LEU A 291 2.63 -5.99 15.74
CA LEU A 291 2.52 -7.42 16.05
C LEU A 291 3.45 -7.87 17.19
N ILE A 292 4.47 -7.08 17.53
CA ILE A 292 5.33 -7.29 18.70
C ILE A 292 4.55 -6.87 19.94
N THR A 293 3.70 -7.76 20.46
CA THR A 293 3.19 -7.57 21.82
C THR A 293 4.37 -7.60 22.76
N ALA A 294 4.52 -6.52 23.54
CA ALA A 294 5.62 -6.26 24.46
C ALA A 294 6.11 -7.50 25.22
N LYS A 295 7.12 -8.19 24.68
CA LYS A 295 8.04 -9.06 25.41
C LYS A 295 9.25 -9.35 24.53
N THR A 296 10.42 -9.17 25.15
CA THR A 296 11.75 -9.58 24.70
C THR A 296 12.38 -8.77 23.55
N GLN A 297 12.92 -7.60 23.92
CA GLN A 297 14.13 -7.06 23.29
C GLN A 297 15.31 -7.95 23.71
N GLU A 298 15.81 -8.78 22.80
CA GLU A 298 17.18 -9.31 22.88
C GLU A 298 18.04 -8.66 21.79
N SER A 299 19.26 -8.35 22.19
CA SER A 299 20.22 -7.49 21.50
C SER A 299 20.79 -8.13 20.23
N VAL A 300 20.62 -7.43 19.10
CA VAL A 300 21.39 -7.66 17.87
C VAL A 300 22.83 -7.14 18.07
N PRO A 301 23.89 -7.82 17.57
CA PRO A 301 25.27 -7.42 17.81
C PRO A 301 25.57 -6.07 17.15
N GLN A 302 25.89 -5.09 18.00
CA GLN A 302 26.38 -3.78 17.60
C GLN A 302 27.80 -3.91 17.06
N ASN A 303 27.98 -3.56 15.79
CA ASN A 303 29.30 -3.19 15.27
C ASN A 303 29.15 -1.82 14.61
N THR A 304 28.94 -0.79 15.43
CA THR A 304 28.75 0.58 14.94
C THR A 304 29.53 1.57 15.79
N ARG A 305 30.37 2.35 15.11
CA ARG A 305 31.20 3.39 15.69
C ARG A 305 30.34 4.66 15.79
N VAL A 306 30.11 5.15 17.01
CA VAL A 306 29.51 6.48 17.24
C VAL A 306 30.49 7.52 16.70
N VAL A 307 30.12 8.24 15.65
CA VAL A 307 30.96 9.29 15.05
C VAL A 307 30.65 10.64 15.70
N SER A 308 31.68 11.30 16.21
CA SER A 308 31.60 12.63 16.85
C SER A 308 31.37 13.76 15.84
N ALA A 309 30.87 14.90 16.36
CA ALA A 309 30.43 16.19 15.80
C ALA A 309 31.11 16.86 14.56
N ALA A 310 31.80 16.13 13.69
CA ALA A 310 32.34 16.64 12.43
C ALA A 310 31.46 16.19 11.24
N ASP A 311 31.48 16.96 10.16
CA ASP A 311 30.93 16.55 8.86
C ASP A 311 31.52 15.19 8.46
N VAL A 312 30.67 14.21 8.18
CA VAL A 312 31.07 12.87 7.73
C VAL A 312 30.75 12.76 6.25
N ASP A 313 31.78 12.59 5.42
CA ASP A 313 31.56 12.15 4.04
C ASP A 313 31.19 10.67 4.05
N LEU A 314 29.94 10.38 3.73
CA LEU A 314 29.41 9.03 3.69
C LEU A 314 29.98 8.23 2.53
N LEU A 315 30.43 8.85 1.43
CA LEU A 315 31.03 8.12 0.32
C LEU A 315 32.41 7.54 0.69
N ASP A 316 33.15 8.19 1.58
CA ASP A 316 34.46 7.72 2.06
C ASP A 316 34.36 6.49 2.97
N THR A 317 33.21 6.31 3.62
CA THR A 317 32.96 5.21 4.57
C THR A 317 32.04 4.13 4.03
N LEU A 318 31.33 4.42 2.94
CA LEU A 318 30.43 3.50 2.28
C LEU A 318 31.19 2.42 1.53
N ASN A 319 30.85 1.17 1.80
CA ASN A 319 31.24 0.04 0.97
C ASN A 319 29.96 -0.64 0.44
N PRO A 320 29.57 -0.41 -0.82
CA PRO A 320 28.34 -0.99 -1.37
C PRO A 320 28.27 -2.51 -1.31
N ALA A 321 29.42 -3.21 -1.27
CA ALA A 321 29.46 -4.66 -1.16
C ALA A 321 29.18 -5.18 0.27
N GLN A 322 29.24 -4.30 1.28
CA GLN A 322 28.96 -4.61 2.69
C GLN A 322 27.65 -3.99 3.18
N SER A 323 27.20 -2.91 2.53
CA SER A 323 25.86 -2.34 2.76
C SER A 323 24.77 -3.23 2.19
N TRP A 324 23.60 -3.24 2.83
CA TRP A 324 22.42 -3.80 2.19
C TRP A 324 22.02 -2.93 0.99
N SER A 325 21.70 -3.57 -0.13
CA SER A 325 21.21 -2.87 -1.32
C SER A 325 20.13 -3.65 -2.06
N ALA A 326 19.26 -2.90 -2.71
CA ALA A 326 18.35 -3.37 -3.75
C ALA A 326 18.85 -2.82 -5.10
N GLY A 327 19.37 -3.71 -5.94
CA GLY A 327 20.09 -3.37 -7.18
C GLY A 327 21.61 -3.27 -6.99
N VAL A 328 22.33 -3.11 -8.10
CA VAL A 328 23.80 -3.04 -8.15
C VAL A 328 24.25 -1.58 -8.09
N TRP A 329 24.81 -1.19 -6.94
CA TRP A 329 25.38 0.13 -6.72
C TRP A 329 26.90 0.07 -6.90
N THR A 330 27.47 1.02 -7.61
CA THR A 330 28.91 1.02 -7.93
C THR A 330 29.58 2.25 -7.35
N LEU A 331 30.54 2.07 -6.45
CA LEU A 331 31.39 3.13 -5.94
C LEU A 331 32.76 3.05 -6.65
N ALA A 332 33.09 4.06 -7.44
CA ALA A 332 34.36 4.16 -8.15
C ALA A 332 34.82 5.63 -8.18
N ASP A 333 36.13 5.86 -8.01
CA ASP A 333 36.72 7.20 -8.05
C ASP A 333 36.04 8.23 -7.13
N GLY A 334 35.61 7.78 -5.94
CA GLY A 334 34.90 8.62 -4.96
C GLY A 334 33.46 8.99 -5.36
N ARG A 335 32.89 8.31 -6.36
CA ARG A 335 31.54 8.57 -6.88
C ARG A 335 30.70 7.31 -6.82
N LEU A 336 29.46 7.47 -6.36
CA LEU A 336 28.51 6.38 -6.27
C LEU A 336 27.50 6.49 -7.41
N ASP A 337 27.41 5.46 -8.25
CA ASP A 337 26.40 5.34 -9.29
C ASP A 337 25.27 4.41 -8.82
N SER A 338 24.04 4.90 -8.89
CA SER A 338 22.85 4.10 -8.64
C SER A 338 22.48 3.24 -9.87
N PRO A 339 21.88 2.06 -9.65
CA PRO A 339 21.25 1.33 -10.73
C PRO A 339 19.99 2.06 -11.21
N GLY A 340 19.60 1.79 -12.46
CA GLY A 340 18.32 2.25 -13.00
C GLY A 340 17.14 1.38 -12.53
N GLY A 341 15.93 1.84 -12.85
CA GLY A 341 14.68 1.13 -12.56
C GLY A 341 14.02 1.55 -11.24
N TYR A 342 12.96 0.83 -10.88
CA TYR A 342 12.09 1.18 -9.77
C TYR A 342 12.58 0.61 -8.44
N GLY A 343 12.45 1.39 -7.36
CA GLY A 343 12.65 0.90 -5.99
C GLY A 343 14.08 0.51 -5.66
N ARG A 344 15.08 1.11 -6.31
CA ARG A 344 16.49 0.83 -6.01
C ARG A 344 16.88 1.50 -4.71
N ARG A 345 17.57 0.79 -3.82
CA ARG A 345 17.89 1.27 -2.48
C ARG A 345 19.30 0.91 -2.05
N LEU A 346 19.92 1.74 -1.23
CA LEU A 346 21.20 1.46 -0.59
C LEU A 346 21.21 2.03 0.83
N GLU A 347 21.44 1.17 1.83
CA GLU A 347 21.62 1.62 3.21
C GLU A 347 22.96 2.32 3.39
N LEU A 348 22.92 3.45 4.08
CA LEU A 348 24.08 4.28 4.39
C LEU A 348 24.65 3.87 5.75
N PRO A 349 25.99 3.96 5.94
CA PRO A 349 26.66 3.56 7.17
C PRO A 349 26.51 4.62 8.29
N VAL A 350 25.31 5.13 8.50
CA VAL A 350 25.02 6.16 9.50
C VAL A 350 23.64 5.97 10.12
N GLN A 351 23.59 6.12 11.44
CA GLN A 351 22.38 6.04 12.26
C GLN A 351 22.27 7.33 13.10
N PRO A 352 21.51 8.34 12.63
CA PRO A 352 21.43 9.62 13.31
C PRO A 352 20.81 9.49 14.71
N GLN A 353 21.45 10.11 15.71
CA GLN A 353 20.97 10.12 17.10
C GLN A 353 20.21 11.41 17.47
N GLY A 354 20.06 12.35 16.54
CA GLY A 354 19.51 13.68 16.81
C GLY A 354 19.18 14.44 15.54
N GLU A 355 19.24 15.77 15.61
CA GLU A 355 19.06 16.64 14.44
C GLU A 355 20.30 16.57 13.53
N TYR A 356 20.09 16.66 12.22
CA TYR A 356 21.19 16.60 11.27
C TYR A 356 20.85 17.31 9.96
N ARG A 357 21.88 17.58 9.18
CA ARG A 357 21.80 17.96 7.78
C ARG A 357 22.40 16.85 6.92
N LEU A 358 21.69 16.45 5.89
CA LEU A 358 22.20 15.62 4.82
C LEU A 358 22.39 16.49 3.57
N THR A 359 23.61 16.49 3.02
CA THR A 359 23.95 17.25 1.80
C THR A 359 24.42 16.29 0.73
N ALA A 360 23.84 16.36 -0.46
CA ALA A 360 24.25 15.55 -1.60
C ALA A 360 24.53 16.43 -2.82
N ILE A 361 25.57 16.09 -3.59
CA ILE A 361 25.75 16.62 -4.95
C ILE A 361 25.42 15.49 -5.92
N VAL A 362 24.35 15.67 -6.69
CA VAL A 362 23.76 14.60 -7.51
C VAL A 362 23.71 15.01 -8.97
N GLU A 363 23.84 14.02 -9.86
CA GLU A 363 23.74 14.16 -11.31
C GLU A 363 22.83 13.05 -11.85
N PRO A 364 21.64 13.37 -12.39
CA PRO A 364 20.84 12.39 -13.11
C PRO A 364 21.51 12.04 -14.44
N LEU A 365 21.72 10.75 -14.68
CA LEU A 365 22.35 10.23 -15.91
C LEU A 365 21.29 9.90 -16.98
N ASP A 366 20.02 9.82 -16.59
CA ASP A 366 18.86 9.61 -17.44
C ASP A 366 17.91 10.81 -17.36
N GLU A 367 16.70 10.70 -17.96
CA GLU A 367 15.68 11.72 -17.73
C GLU A 367 15.32 11.77 -16.23
N PRO A 368 15.40 12.93 -15.58
CA PRO A 368 15.33 12.96 -14.12
C PRO A 368 13.95 12.51 -13.61
N ASN A 369 13.96 11.46 -12.81
CA ASN A 369 12.76 10.96 -12.14
C ASN A 369 13.14 10.39 -10.77
N GLY A 370 12.36 10.78 -9.75
CA GLY A 370 12.34 10.17 -8.43
C GLY A 370 13.72 9.84 -7.81
N LEU A 371 14.30 10.83 -7.14
CA LEU A 371 15.40 10.64 -6.20
C LEU A 371 14.83 10.66 -4.77
N LEU A 372 15.24 9.71 -3.93
CA LEU A 372 14.79 9.60 -2.55
C LEU A 372 15.96 9.57 -1.58
N PHE A 373 15.75 10.20 -0.43
CA PHE A 373 16.58 10.00 0.75
C PHE A 373 15.69 9.49 1.88
N GLY A 374 15.98 8.29 2.34
CA GLY A 374 15.39 7.70 3.52
C GLY A 374 15.97 8.33 4.77
N GLN A 375 15.11 9.00 5.52
CA GLN A 375 15.42 9.73 6.74
C GLN A 375 14.93 9.00 7.98
N GLN A 376 15.47 9.42 9.12
CA GLN A 376 14.93 9.06 10.43
C GLN A 376 14.95 10.26 11.38
N LEU A 377 13.95 10.35 12.24
CA LEU A 377 13.87 11.28 13.36
C LEU A 377 13.21 10.59 14.55
N LYS A 378 13.93 10.45 15.67
CA LYS A 378 13.42 9.84 16.94
C LYS A 378 12.71 8.49 16.75
N GLY A 379 13.26 7.61 15.93
CA GLY A 379 12.65 6.29 15.65
C GLY A 379 11.65 6.29 14.50
N HIS A 380 11.16 7.43 14.05
CA HIS A 380 10.24 7.55 12.91
C HIS A 380 11.02 7.65 11.61
N ARG A 381 10.81 6.70 10.69
CA ARG A 381 11.40 6.74 9.36
C ARG A 381 10.45 7.43 8.39
N PHE A 382 11.01 8.13 7.42
CA PHE A 382 10.27 8.77 6.33
C PHE A 382 11.16 8.97 5.12
N ALA A 383 10.59 9.33 3.97
CA ALA A 383 11.37 9.62 2.78
C ALA A 383 11.19 11.08 2.35
N THR A 384 12.28 11.73 1.95
CA THR A 384 12.23 12.96 1.18
C THR A 384 12.40 12.62 -0.30
N LEU A 385 11.38 12.94 -1.09
CA LEU A 385 11.26 12.62 -2.51
C LEU A 385 11.52 13.87 -3.35
N PHE A 386 12.32 13.71 -4.40
CA PHE A 386 12.69 14.77 -5.32
C PHE A 386 12.38 14.36 -6.76
N ASN A 387 11.73 15.27 -7.48
CA ASN A 387 11.51 15.23 -8.92
C ASN A 387 10.84 13.94 -9.42
N TYR A 388 9.85 13.43 -8.68
CA TYR A 388 8.99 12.34 -9.12
C TYR A 388 8.00 12.83 -10.17
N THR A 389 7.89 12.11 -11.28
CA THR A 389 7.02 12.47 -12.38
C THR A 389 5.72 11.67 -12.34
N THR A 390 4.59 12.37 -12.32
CA THR A 390 3.25 11.80 -12.44
C THR A 390 2.40 12.71 -13.32
N ASN A 391 1.72 12.17 -14.34
CA ASN A 391 0.89 12.93 -15.28
C ASN A 391 1.61 14.19 -15.83
N ASP A 392 2.84 14.03 -16.32
CA ASP A 392 3.71 15.11 -16.83
C ASP A 392 4.03 16.24 -15.82
N THR A 393 3.72 16.03 -14.55
CA THR A 393 3.98 16.96 -13.46
C THR A 393 5.11 16.43 -12.60
N HIS A 394 6.12 17.27 -12.37
CA HIS A 394 7.22 16.95 -11.45
C HIS A 394 6.85 17.41 -10.04
N MET A 395 6.95 16.48 -9.09
CA MET A 395 6.60 16.71 -7.69
C MET A 395 7.75 16.31 -6.77
N SER A 396 7.90 17.05 -5.68
CA SER A 396 8.85 16.77 -4.60
C SER A 396 8.16 17.00 -3.27
N ALA A 397 8.40 16.16 -2.28
CA ALA A 397 7.69 16.23 -1.01
C ALA A 397 8.42 15.44 0.08
N ILE A 398 8.00 15.61 1.33
CA ILE A 398 8.10 14.54 2.32
C ILE A 398 7.00 13.54 1.96
N GLU A 399 7.38 12.30 1.66
CA GLU A 399 6.51 11.35 0.96
C GLU A 399 5.19 11.12 1.72
N ASN A 400 5.25 10.79 3.00
CA ASN A 400 4.07 10.53 3.84
C ASN A 400 4.04 11.43 5.07
N ILE A 401 2.96 12.20 5.23
CA ILE A 401 2.62 12.98 6.43
C ILE A 401 1.17 12.65 6.80
N ASP A 402 0.93 12.22 8.05
CA ASP A 402 -0.41 11.85 8.56
C ASP A 402 -1.17 10.86 7.66
N GLY A 403 -0.42 9.92 7.05
CA GLY A 403 -0.95 8.93 6.11
C GLY A 403 -1.25 9.45 4.71
N ALA A 404 -1.06 10.74 4.43
CA ALA A 404 -1.20 11.33 3.10
C ALA A 404 0.13 11.31 2.33
N ASN A 405 0.10 10.73 1.12
CA ASN A 405 1.26 10.63 0.23
C ASN A 405 1.55 11.98 -0.48
N VAL A 406 2.43 11.99 -1.50
CA VAL A 406 2.71 13.12 -2.40
C VAL A 406 1.41 13.76 -2.89
N GLY A 407 1.34 15.08 -2.86
CA GLY A 407 0.09 15.85 -2.90
C GLY A 407 -0.36 16.37 -1.52
N ASN A 408 0.35 15.98 -0.45
CA ASN A 408 0.21 16.55 0.89
C ASN A 408 0.76 17.98 1.01
N GLU A 409 0.62 18.58 2.19
CA GLU A 409 1.04 19.95 2.53
C GLU A 409 2.52 20.28 2.30
N SER A 410 3.40 19.28 2.19
CA SER A 410 4.82 19.47 1.91
C SER A 410 5.16 19.48 0.43
N THR A 411 4.17 19.35 -0.45
CA THR A 411 4.39 19.14 -1.88
C THR A 411 4.83 20.41 -2.60
N PHE A 412 5.98 20.33 -3.25
CA PHE A 412 6.45 21.26 -4.26
C PHE A 412 6.17 20.73 -5.66
N THR A 413 5.67 21.59 -6.55
CA THR A 413 5.44 21.27 -7.97
C THR A 413 6.41 22.04 -8.86
N GLY A 414 7.16 21.32 -9.69
CA GLY A 414 8.08 21.89 -10.66
C GLY A 414 9.31 21.02 -10.87
N PRO A 415 9.97 21.12 -12.04
CA PRO A 415 11.21 20.40 -12.31
C PRO A 415 12.35 20.96 -11.46
N LEU A 416 13.11 20.08 -10.81
CA LEU A 416 14.26 20.44 -9.98
C LEU A 416 15.60 20.08 -10.64
N PHE A 417 15.60 19.01 -11.42
CA PHE A 417 16.84 18.46 -11.99
C PHE A 417 16.86 18.56 -13.51
N ARG A 418 18.08 18.52 -14.07
CA ARG A 418 18.31 18.41 -15.51
C ARG A 418 19.32 17.29 -15.75
N LYS A 419 19.06 16.45 -16.75
CA LYS A 419 19.96 15.38 -17.17
C LYS A 419 21.39 15.89 -17.37
N ASN A 420 22.38 15.14 -16.87
CA ASN A 420 23.81 15.44 -16.93
C ASN A 420 24.20 16.80 -16.33
N ARG A 421 23.43 17.30 -15.36
CA ARG A 421 23.75 18.53 -14.62
C ARG A 421 23.81 18.22 -13.13
N LEU A 422 24.88 18.70 -12.50
CA LEU A 422 25.03 18.66 -11.05
C LEU A 422 23.98 19.57 -10.38
N SER A 423 23.35 19.04 -9.34
CA SER A 423 22.51 19.80 -8.42
C SER A 423 22.89 19.48 -6.97
N ALA A 424 22.84 20.50 -6.13
CA ALA A 424 23.06 20.38 -4.70
C ALA A 424 21.73 20.18 -3.98
N VAL A 425 21.55 19.04 -3.33
CA VAL A 425 20.40 18.72 -2.48
C VAL A 425 20.82 18.90 -1.02
N VAL A 426 20.03 19.62 -0.24
CA VAL A 426 20.23 19.77 1.21
C VAL A 426 18.94 19.45 1.93
N ILE A 427 19.00 18.57 2.92
CA ILE A 427 17.87 18.19 3.77
C ILE A 427 18.29 18.45 5.21
N GLU A 428 17.55 19.29 5.93
CA GLU A 428 17.71 19.42 7.38
C GLU A 428 16.56 18.73 8.09
N VAL A 429 16.90 17.87 9.05
CA VAL A 429 15.95 17.15 9.88
C VAL A 429 16.13 17.62 11.32
N ARG A 430 15.13 18.34 11.82
CA ARG A 430 15.06 18.88 13.18
C ARG A 430 13.86 18.30 13.91
N ASN A 431 13.86 18.43 15.24
CA ASN A 431 12.85 17.83 16.11
C ASN A 431 11.40 18.10 15.70
N SER A 432 11.12 19.27 15.13
CA SER A 432 9.78 19.69 14.72
C SER A 432 9.75 20.32 13.34
N ARG A 433 10.78 20.09 12.52
CA ARG A 433 10.92 20.74 11.21
C ARG A 433 11.75 19.91 10.27
N VAL A 434 11.30 19.79 9.02
CA VAL A 434 12.09 19.20 7.93
C VAL A 434 12.13 20.20 6.79
N THR A 435 13.33 20.59 6.37
CA THR A 435 13.53 21.46 5.20
C THR A 435 14.20 20.69 4.08
N MET A 436 13.80 20.98 2.86
CA MET A 436 14.42 20.44 1.65
C MET A 436 14.80 21.60 0.73
N MET A 437 16.02 21.58 0.22
CA MET A 437 16.54 22.58 -0.69
C MET A 437 17.21 21.93 -1.91
N VAL A 438 17.09 22.57 -3.06
CA VAL A 438 17.85 22.23 -4.28
C VAL A 438 18.49 23.50 -4.84
N ASP A 439 19.80 23.46 -5.06
CA ASP A 439 20.61 24.57 -5.61
C ASP A 439 20.41 25.91 -4.86
N GLY A 440 20.23 25.82 -3.53
CA GLY A 440 20.00 26.98 -2.65
C GLY A 440 18.53 27.43 -2.58
N HIS A 441 17.63 26.86 -3.37
CA HIS A 441 16.20 27.14 -3.33
C HIS A 441 15.49 26.20 -2.36
N GLN A 442 14.82 26.74 -1.34
CA GLN A 442 13.98 25.97 -0.43
C GLN A 442 12.68 25.57 -1.14
N ILE A 443 12.44 24.26 -1.22
CA ILE A 443 11.26 23.68 -1.87
C ILE A 443 10.25 23.14 -0.86
N VAL A 444 10.71 22.72 0.33
CA VAL A 444 9.87 22.23 1.41
C VAL A 444 10.34 22.82 2.73
N ASP A 445 9.37 23.20 3.57
CA ASP A 445 9.57 23.72 4.91
C ASP A 445 8.44 23.24 5.82
N TRP A 446 8.48 21.96 6.13
CA TRP A 446 7.43 21.32 6.91
C TRP A 446 7.70 21.48 8.40
N GLN A 447 6.64 21.79 9.16
CA GLN A 447 6.67 21.89 10.62
C GLN A 447 5.62 20.96 11.19
N GLY A 448 6.02 20.11 12.13
CA GLY A 448 5.12 19.11 12.71
C GLY A 448 5.83 18.24 13.73
N GLN A 449 5.21 17.13 14.10
CA GLN A 449 5.75 16.18 15.07
C GLN A 449 6.24 14.90 14.36
N PRO A 450 7.33 14.26 14.83
CA PRO A 450 7.89 13.06 14.19
C PRO A 450 6.88 11.92 13.98
N GLU A 451 5.87 11.81 14.84
CA GLU A 451 4.84 10.76 14.78
C GLU A 451 3.93 10.87 13.55
N GLN A 452 3.88 12.05 12.92
CA GLN A 452 3.14 12.29 11.67
C GLN A 452 3.90 11.74 10.45
N LEU A 453 5.21 11.51 10.61
CA LEU A 453 6.08 11.05 9.54
C LEU A 453 6.08 9.52 9.49
N SER A 454 5.94 8.96 8.29
CA SER A 454 6.01 7.52 8.06
C SER A 454 6.77 7.19 6.79
N LEU A 455 7.22 5.94 6.69
CA LEU A 455 7.89 5.41 5.51
C LEU A 455 7.00 4.36 4.86
N SER A 456 6.69 4.53 3.58
CA SER A 456 5.97 3.52 2.80
C SER A 456 6.71 2.18 2.82
N ASP A 457 5.97 1.09 2.94
CA ASP A 457 6.51 -0.27 2.91
C ASP A 457 7.35 -0.55 1.68
N TYR A 458 6.96 0.02 0.54
CA TYR A 458 7.71 -0.07 -0.70
C TYR A 458 9.18 0.33 -0.52
N TRP A 459 9.46 1.33 0.34
CA TRP A 459 10.80 1.85 0.58
C TRP A 459 11.51 1.27 1.81
N LYS A 460 10.87 0.37 2.58
CA LYS A 460 11.49 -0.25 3.76
C LYS A 460 12.82 -0.94 3.42
N THR A 461 13.82 -0.69 4.26
CA THR A 461 15.10 -1.40 4.29
C THR A 461 15.26 -2.17 5.61
N PRO A 462 16.12 -3.21 5.69
CA PRO A 462 16.27 -4.05 6.87
C PRO A 462 16.65 -3.31 8.16
N ASP A 463 17.61 -2.39 8.11
CA ASP A 463 17.99 -1.57 9.26
C ASP A 463 17.02 -0.38 9.38
N THR A 464 16.14 -0.44 10.38
CA THR A 464 15.17 0.62 10.66
C THR A 464 15.78 1.88 11.24
N SER A 465 17.07 1.85 11.61
CA SER A 465 17.82 2.99 12.13
C SER A 465 18.77 3.64 11.14
N ALA A 466 19.01 2.99 9.99
CA ALA A 466 19.90 3.53 8.96
C ALA A 466 19.18 4.55 8.07
N LEU A 467 19.93 5.57 7.66
CA LEU A 467 19.59 6.35 6.48
C LEU A 467 19.75 5.50 5.21
N PHE A 468 19.05 5.82 4.13
CA PHE A 468 19.25 5.15 2.85
C PHE A 468 19.09 6.09 1.66
N LEU A 469 19.64 5.70 0.52
CA LEU A 469 19.37 6.31 -0.78
C LEU A 469 18.32 5.49 -1.51
N GLY A 470 17.42 6.15 -2.23
CA GLY A 470 16.45 5.51 -3.12
C GLY A 470 16.46 6.15 -4.50
N THR A 471 16.27 5.37 -5.56
CA THR A 471 16.06 5.89 -6.92
C THR A 471 14.88 5.19 -7.60
N TYR A 472 14.18 5.95 -8.45
CA TYR A 472 12.97 5.52 -9.15
C TYR A 472 13.03 5.95 -10.61
N ASP A 473 13.29 4.99 -11.49
CA ASP A 473 13.29 5.18 -12.95
C ASP A 473 14.31 6.17 -13.51
N CYS A 474 15.40 6.39 -12.77
CA CYS A 474 16.53 7.19 -13.23
C CYS A 474 17.79 6.71 -12.52
N ARG A 475 18.91 6.64 -13.26
CA ARG A 475 20.23 6.49 -12.65
C ARG A 475 20.72 7.83 -12.15
N TYR A 476 21.21 7.86 -10.92
CA TYR A 476 21.84 9.01 -10.32
C TYR A 476 23.29 8.71 -9.99
N ARG A 477 24.16 9.68 -10.25
CA ARG A 477 25.52 9.72 -9.75
C ARG A 477 25.61 10.67 -8.58
N PHE A 478 26.13 10.19 -7.46
CA PHE A 478 26.39 10.98 -6.27
C PHE A 478 27.88 11.31 -6.26
N HIS A 479 28.19 12.60 -6.35
CA HIS A 479 29.55 13.15 -6.32
C HIS A 479 29.99 13.53 -4.91
N ARG A 480 29.02 13.70 -4.01
CA ARG A 480 29.23 13.98 -2.59
C ARG A 480 27.99 13.54 -1.83
N LEU A 481 28.19 12.98 -0.65
CA LEU A 481 27.11 12.70 0.29
C LEU A 481 27.62 12.93 1.72
N THR A 482 27.27 14.06 2.32
CA THR A 482 27.76 14.45 3.65
C THR A 482 26.63 14.43 4.66
N TRP A 483 26.87 13.80 5.81
CA TRP A 483 26.01 13.88 6.99
C TRP A 483 26.67 14.78 8.04
N THR A 484 25.92 15.74 8.57
CA THR A 484 26.38 16.70 9.57
C THR A 484 25.41 16.68 10.76
N PRO A 485 25.84 16.32 11.97
CA PRO A 485 25.00 16.48 13.16
C PRO A 485 24.78 17.98 13.43
N LEU A 486 23.55 18.37 13.75
CA LEU A 486 23.22 19.76 14.10
C LEU A 486 23.20 19.89 15.63
N ASN A 487 23.99 20.81 16.17
CA ASN A 487 23.91 21.16 17.59
C ASN A 487 22.68 22.04 17.84
N GLN A 488 22.14 22.02 19.06
CA GLN A 488 20.98 22.84 19.49
C GLN A 488 21.18 24.37 19.37
N GLY A 489 22.30 24.86 18.83
CA GLY A 489 22.61 26.29 18.66
C GLY A 489 22.83 26.75 17.22
N ASP A 490 22.87 25.86 16.22
CA ASP A 490 23.16 26.23 14.82
C ASP A 490 21.89 26.68 14.08
N ALA A 491 21.22 27.70 14.63
CA ALA A 491 20.22 28.47 13.90
C ALA A 491 20.97 29.35 12.88
N THR A 492 20.80 29.02 11.60
CA THR A 492 21.32 29.76 10.44
C THR A 492 21.09 31.26 10.57
N GLN A 493 22.17 32.04 10.74
CA GLN A 493 22.16 33.48 10.49
C GLN A 493 21.98 33.70 8.98
N THR A 494 20.76 33.99 8.54
CA THR A 494 20.52 34.57 7.22
C THR A 494 20.87 36.06 7.30
N THR A 495 21.99 36.46 6.71
CA THR A 495 22.37 37.86 6.52
C THR A 495 21.33 38.55 5.63
N PRO A 496 20.65 39.62 6.05
CA PRO A 496 19.83 40.40 5.15
C PRO A 496 20.74 41.26 4.26
N GLY A 497 20.63 41.08 2.94
CA GLY A 497 21.30 41.91 1.96
C GLY A 497 20.84 43.37 2.06
N ARG A 498 21.80 44.29 1.95
CA ARG A 498 21.59 45.71 1.66
C ARG A 498 21.46 45.95 0.17
#